data_AF-W4NB91-F1
#
_entry.id   AF-W4NB91-F1
#
_cell.length_a   1.000
_cell.length_b   1.000
_cell.length_c   1.000
_cell.angle_alpha   90.00
_cell.angle_beta   90.00
_cell.angle_gamma   90.00
#
_symmetry.space_group_name_H-M   'P 1'
#
loop_
_entity.id
_entity.type
_entity.pdbx_description
1 polymer ?
#
loop_
_entity_poly.entity_id
_entity_poly.type
_entity_poly.pdbx_seq_one_letter_code
_entity_poly.pdbx_strand_id
1 'polypeptide(L)'
;MSNGGGMFSPEEVAYLKTLPAVAEATSRRITYSEAFKQSCMRRYRAGESPVKLFREAGLDPALIGYKRIERCFARWRKSTSVVTSGLEYEDRLDADGGHVLTSMETVTSGRPPSKSRIPKATPRAITFPTTTCDGSIDVRDLMIYQQVRRIDELEQEVDALRAQLNLRTHAENGRAA
;
A
#
# COMPACT_ATOMS: atom_id res chain seq x y z
N MET A 1 -22.86 -22.05 -11.63
CA MET A 1 -22.60 -20.97 -10.65
C MET A 1 -21.16 -21.08 -10.18
N SER A 2 -20.26 -20.22 -10.64
CA SER A 2 -18.82 -20.21 -10.33
C SER A 2 -18.53 -19.18 -9.23
N ASN A 3 -19.10 -19.42 -8.06
CA ASN A 3 -18.87 -18.60 -6.87
C ASN A 3 -17.62 -19.11 -6.14
N GLY A 4 -16.45 -18.49 -6.33
CA GLY A 4 -15.31 -18.60 -5.41
C GLY A 4 -14.59 -19.97 -5.30
N GLY A 5 -15.03 -20.98 -6.03
CA GLY A 5 -14.54 -22.37 -5.94
C GLY A 5 -13.31 -22.69 -6.79
N GLY A 6 -12.30 -21.82 -6.84
CA GLY A 6 -10.95 -22.13 -7.36
C GLY A 6 -10.80 -22.57 -8.83
N MET A 7 -11.89 -22.83 -9.56
CA MET A 7 -11.93 -23.42 -10.89
C MET A 7 -12.96 -22.71 -11.77
N PHE A 8 -12.58 -22.41 -13.01
CA PHE A 8 -13.44 -21.87 -14.05
C PHE A 8 -14.10 -23.00 -14.84
N SER A 9 -15.37 -22.81 -15.18
CA SER A 9 -16.09 -23.64 -16.15
C SER A 9 -15.42 -23.58 -17.52
N PRO A 10 -15.48 -24.64 -18.34
CA PRO A 10 -15.01 -24.59 -19.73
C PRO A 10 -15.60 -23.43 -20.54
N GLU A 11 -16.85 -23.06 -20.28
CA GLU A 11 -17.50 -21.89 -20.91
C GLU A 11 -16.85 -20.57 -20.49
N GLU A 12 -16.50 -20.43 -19.21
CA GLU A 12 -15.81 -19.25 -18.69
C GLU A 12 -14.39 -19.16 -19.23
N VAL A 13 -13.69 -20.29 -19.34
CA VAL A 13 -12.37 -20.33 -19.97
C VAL A 13 -12.44 -19.91 -21.43
N ALA A 14 -13.46 -20.37 -22.17
CA ALA A 14 -13.68 -19.96 -23.55
C ALA A 14 -13.94 -18.44 -23.64
N TYR A 15 -14.79 -17.89 -22.77
CA TYR A 15 -15.04 -16.45 -22.67
C TYR A 15 -13.76 -15.66 -22.33
N LEU A 16 -12.99 -16.11 -21.34
CA LEU A 16 -11.75 -15.43 -20.95
C LEU A 16 -10.75 -15.38 -22.10
N LYS A 17 -10.70 -16.41 -22.96
CA LYS A 17 -9.83 -16.46 -24.14
C LYS A 17 -10.23 -15.47 -25.24
N THR A 18 -11.47 -14.98 -25.27
CA THR A 18 -11.88 -13.97 -26.27
C THR A 18 -11.45 -12.55 -25.89
N LEU A 19 -11.05 -12.31 -24.63
CA LEU A 19 -10.72 -10.98 -24.15
C LEU A 19 -9.27 -10.60 -24.51
N PRO A 20 -9.03 -9.38 -25.05
CA PRO A 20 -7.67 -8.92 -25.38
C PRO A 20 -6.78 -8.72 -24.13
N ALA A 21 -7.40 -8.64 -22.96
CA ALA A 21 -6.72 -8.54 -21.67
C ALA A 21 -6.04 -9.86 -21.23
N VAL A 22 -6.43 -10.99 -21.84
CA VAL A 22 -6.00 -12.33 -21.44
C VAL A 22 -5.10 -12.90 -22.54
N ALA A 23 -3.88 -13.28 -22.16
CA ALA A 23 -2.98 -14.01 -23.04
C ALA A 23 -3.31 -15.51 -23.07
N GLU A 24 -3.62 -16.08 -21.90
CA GLU A 24 -4.01 -17.47 -21.78
C GLU A 24 -4.92 -17.68 -20.56
N ALA A 25 -5.92 -18.55 -20.70
CA ALA A 25 -6.75 -18.98 -19.58
C ALA A 25 -6.85 -20.51 -19.53
N THR A 26 -6.67 -21.04 -18.32
CA THR A 26 -6.90 -22.43 -17.94
C THR A 26 -7.99 -22.46 -16.87
N SER A 27 -8.51 -23.64 -16.54
CA SER A 27 -9.49 -23.83 -15.47
C SER A 27 -9.07 -23.23 -14.12
N ARG A 28 -7.77 -23.06 -13.81
CA ARG A 28 -7.33 -22.49 -12.52
C ARG A 28 -6.55 -21.19 -12.61
N ARG A 29 -5.97 -20.88 -13.77
CA ARG A 29 -5.00 -19.80 -13.94
C ARG A 29 -5.38 -18.92 -15.11
N ILE A 30 -5.19 -17.61 -14.93
CA ILE A 30 -5.27 -16.62 -15.99
C ILE A 30 -3.91 -15.98 -16.12
N THR A 31 -3.39 -15.96 -17.33
CA THR A 31 -2.22 -15.22 -17.74
C THR A 31 -2.69 -13.98 -18.47
N TYR A 32 -2.43 -12.81 -17.89
CA TYR A 32 -2.80 -11.53 -18.49
C TYR A 32 -1.79 -11.12 -19.56
N SER A 33 -2.28 -10.45 -20.60
CA SER A 33 -1.41 -9.87 -21.63
C SER A 33 -0.57 -8.74 -21.06
N GLU A 34 0.66 -8.59 -21.55
CA GLU A 34 1.60 -7.59 -21.00
C GLU A 34 1.11 -6.16 -21.24
N ALA A 35 0.51 -5.91 -22.41
CA ALA A 35 -0.12 -4.63 -22.74
C ALA A 35 -1.23 -4.25 -21.74
N PHE A 36 -2.05 -5.22 -21.32
CA PHE A 36 -3.09 -4.99 -20.34
C PHE A 36 -2.52 -4.67 -18.95
N LYS A 37 -1.48 -5.40 -18.52
CA LYS A 37 -0.81 -5.13 -17.23
C LYS A 37 -0.24 -3.71 -17.19
N GLN A 38 0.46 -3.28 -18.24
CA GLN A 38 1.05 -1.95 -18.33
C GLN A 38 -0.02 -0.85 -18.30
N SER A 39 -1.08 -1.02 -19.10
CA SER A 39 -2.21 -0.08 -19.15
C SER A 39 -2.91 0.03 -17.79
N CYS A 40 -3.18 -1.10 -17.14
CA CYS A 40 -3.77 -1.15 -15.80
C CYS A 40 -2.89 -0.45 -14.77
N MET A 41 -1.59 -0.73 -14.75
CA MET A 41 -0.67 -0.12 -13.79
C MET A 41 -0.53 1.39 -14.00
N ARG A 42 -0.56 1.87 -15.26
CA ARG A 42 -0.55 3.31 -15.57
C ARG A 42 -1.81 4.00 -15.03
N ARG A 43 -3.00 3.49 -15.33
CA ARG A 43 -4.28 4.07 -14.89
C ARG A 43 -4.49 3.95 -13.38
N TYR A 44 -4.05 2.85 -12.78
CA TYR A 44 -4.08 2.68 -11.33
C TYR A 44 -3.22 3.70 -10.60
N ARG A 45 -2.03 4.04 -11.14
CA ARG A 45 -1.20 5.13 -10.61
C ARG A 45 -1.86 6.51 -10.76
N ALA A 46 -2.67 6.69 -11.80
CA ALA A 46 -3.51 7.89 -11.96
C ALA A 46 -4.72 7.93 -11.01
N GLY A 47 -4.88 6.94 -10.11
CA GLY A 47 -5.92 6.91 -9.08
C GLY A 47 -7.18 6.11 -9.46
N GLU A 48 -7.19 5.42 -10.60
CA GLU A 48 -8.35 4.62 -10.98
C GLU A 48 -8.47 3.32 -10.17
N SER A 49 -9.71 2.94 -9.85
CA SER A 49 -9.99 1.73 -9.07
C SER A 49 -9.63 0.45 -9.85
N PRO A 50 -8.86 -0.49 -9.25
CA PRO A 50 -8.58 -1.81 -9.82
C PRO A 50 -9.80 -2.56 -10.33
N VAL A 51 -10.91 -2.48 -9.60
CA VAL A 51 -12.17 -3.14 -9.94
C VAL A 51 -12.76 -2.55 -11.22
N LYS A 52 -12.70 -1.22 -11.37
CA LYS A 52 -13.19 -0.53 -12.57
C LYS A 52 -12.39 -0.94 -13.80
N LEU A 53 -11.06 -0.96 -13.70
CA LEU A 53 -10.16 -1.33 -14.81
C LEU A 53 -10.39 -2.76 -15.30
N PHE A 54 -10.60 -3.70 -14.38
CA PHE A 54 -10.89 -5.09 -14.72
C PHE A 54 -12.30 -5.25 -15.31
N ARG A 55 -13.30 -4.56 -14.78
CA ARG A 55 -14.66 -4.59 -15.33
C ARG A 55 -14.71 -4.04 -16.77
N GLU A 56 -14.03 -2.93 -17.05
CA GLU A 56 -13.94 -2.36 -18.39
C GLU A 56 -13.28 -3.31 -19.40
N ALA A 57 -12.40 -4.19 -18.92
CA ALA A 57 -11.73 -5.19 -19.74
C ALA A 57 -12.52 -6.51 -19.89
N GLY A 58 -13.75 -6.58 -19.39
CA GLY A 58 -14.58 -7.80 -19.40
C GLY A 58 -14.24 -8.79 -18.29
N LEU A 59 -13.37 -8.43 -17.35
CA LEU A 59 -12.93 -9.26 -16.23
C LEU A 59 -13.69 -8.88 -14.96
N ASP A 60 -15.01 -9.09 -14.93
CA ASP A 60 -15.85 -8.65 -13.81
C ASP A 60 -15.42 -9.33 -12.48
N PRO A 61 -15.34 -8.58 -11.36
CA PRO A 61 -15.05 -9.13 -10.04
C PRO A 61 -15.93 -10.30 -9.60
N ALA A 62 -17.16 -10.44 -10.12
CA ALA A 62 -18.01 -11.60 -9.84
C ALA A 62 -17.44 -12.89 -10.47
N LEU A 63 -16.85 -12.79 -11.66
CA LEU A 63 -16.24 -13.90 -12.40
C LEU A 63 -14.82 -14.21 -11.89
N ILE A 64 -13.99 -13.17 -11.72
CA ILE A 64 -12.57 -13.35 -11.36
C ILE A 64 -12.35 -13.41 -9.84
N GLY A 65 -13.19 -12.74 -9.07
CA GLY A 65 -13.05 -12.57 -7.63
C GLY A 65 -12.21 -11.36 -7.23
N TYR A 66 -12.74 -10.55 -6.31
CA TYR A 66 -12.08 -9.35 -5.77
C TYR A 66 -10.67 -9.62 -5.26
N LYS A 67 -10.46 -10.70 -4.49
CA LYS A 67 -9.14 -11.05 -3.95
C LYS A 67 -8.11 -11.40 -5.01
N ARG A 68 -8.53 -11.93 -6.16
CA ARG A 68 -7.61 -12.23 -7.25
C ARG A 68 -7.14 -10.94 -7.92
N ILE A 69 -8.03 -9.96 -8.08
CA ILE A 69 -7.69 -8.62 -8.61
C ILE A 69 -6.67 -7.94 -7.68
N GLU A 70 -6.96 -7.88 -6.37
CA GLU A 70 -6.03 -7.32 -5.37
C GLU A 70 -4.64 -7.97 -5.44
N ARG A 71 -4.59 -9.31 -5.44
CA ARG A 71 -3.33 -10.06 -5.49
C ARG A 71 -2.57 -9.84 -6.81
N CYS A 72 -3.26 -9.63 -7.93
CA CYS A 72 -2.60 -9.31 -9.20
C CYS A 72 -1.87 -7.97 -9.12
N PHE A 73 -2.53 -6.91 -8.61
CA PHE A 73 -1.90 -5.60 -8.43
C PHE A 73 -0.72 -5.65 -7.45
N ALA A 74 -0.86 -6.37 -6.34
CA ALA A 74 0.25 -6.55 -5.39
C ALA A 74 1.49 -7.19 -6.06
N ARG A 75 1.27 -8.20 -6.91
CA ARG A 75 2.34 -8.85 -7.67
C ARG A 75 2.94 -7.93 -8.73
N TRP A 76 2.12 -7.24 -9.52
CA TRP A 76 2.60 -6.35 -10.58
C TRP A 76 3.38 -5.15 -10.03
N ARG A 77 2.96 -4.61 -8.89
CA ARG A 77 3.70 -3.55 -8.20
C ARG A 77 5.11 -3.98 -7.81
N LYS A 78 5.26 -5.20 -7.29
CA LYS A 78 6.58 -5.79 -6.95
C LYS A 78 7.43 -6.06 -8.19
N SER A 79 6.81 -6.48 -9.30
CA SER A 79 7.55 -6.71 -10.55
C SER A 79 8.00 -5.40 -11.20
N THR A 80 7.21 -4.33 -11.16
CA THR A 80 7.62 -3.04 -11.71
C THR A 80 8.78 -2.42 -10.92
N SER A 81 8.80 -2.52 -9.58
CA SER A 81 9.92 -1.97 -8.80
C SER A 81 11.25 -2.64 -9.13
N VAL A 82 11.24 -3.95 -9.42
CA VAL A 82 12.45 -4.71 -9.80
C VAL A 82 12.92 -4.35 -11.22
N VAL A 83 12.00 -4.07 -12.14
CA VAL A 83 12.35 -3.68 -13.52
C VAL A 83 12.90 -2.25 -13.57
N THR A 84 12.38 -1.34 -12.74
CA THR A 84 12.90 0.03 -12.61
C THR A 84 14.27 0.06 -11.92
N SER A 85 14.54 -0.82 -10.96
CA SER A 85 15.85 -0.91 -10.29
C SER A 85 16.93 -1.65 -11.09
N GLY A 86 16.65 -2.04 -12.34
CA GLY A 86 17.56 -2.82 -13.21
C GLY A 86 18.57 -1.99 -14.01
N LEU A 87 18.65 -0.67 -13.79
CA LEU A 87 19.71 0.18 -14.34
C LEU A 87 20.60 0.66 -13.17
N GLU A 88 21.72 -0.05 -13.01
CA GLU A 88 22.95 0.31 -12.28
C GLU A 88 22.86 0.57 -10.76
N TYR A 89 23.41 -0.35 -9.97
CA TYR A 89 24.43 -0.09 -8.95
C TYR A 89 25.21 -1.38 -8.70
N GLU A 90 26.26 -1.61 -9.49
CA GLU A 90 27.40 -2.41 -9.03
C GLU A 90 28.16 -1.52 -8.03
N ASP A 91 27.85 -1.66 -6.75
CA ASP A 91 28.77 -1.25 -5.69
C ASP A 91 29.15 -2.50 -4.90
N ARG A 92 30.41 -2.89 -5.03
CA ARG A 92 31.02 -3.98 -4.27
C ARG A 92 31.09 -3.52 -2.82
N LEU A 93 30.19 -4.03 -1.98
CA LEU A 93 30.42 -4.10 -0.55
C LEU A 93 30.60 -5.56 -0.17
N ASP A 94 31.87 -5.96 -0.08
CA ASP A 94 32.33 -7.10 0.69
C ASP A 94 31.90 -6.91 2.15
N ALA A 95 30.97 -7.72 2.65
CA ALA A 95 30.77 -7.95 4.08
C ALA A 95 30.04 -9.27 4.35
N ASP A 96 30.87 -10.23 4.78
CA ASP A 96 30.63 -11.35 5.68
C ASP A 96 29.36 -11.30 6.57
N GLY A 97 28.77 -12.48 6.81
CA GLY A 97 27.77 -12.65 7.89
C GLY A 97 26.56 -13.50 7.52
N GLY A 98 26.77 -14.79 7.27
CA GLY A 98 25.67 -15.77 7.26
C GLY A 98 25.09 -15.95 8.66
N HIS A 99 23.76 -15.85 8.80
CA HIS A 99 23.06 -16.55 9.89
C HIS A 99 21.64 -16.93 9.49
N VAL A 100 21.50 -18.18 9.06
CA VAL A 100 20.26 -18.91 8.87
C VAL A 100 19.80 -19.41 10.25
N LEU A 101 18.70 -18.89 10.78
CA LEU A 101 17.96 -19.55 11.85
C LEU A 101 16.68 -20.16 11.28
N THR A 102 16.79 -21.44 10.93
CA THR A 102 15.65 -22.35 10.73
C THR A 102 15.47 -23.17 12.00
N SER A 103 14.30 -22.96 12.62
CA SER A 103 13.41 -23.87 13.34
C SER A 103 13.96 -25.19 13.90
N MET A 104 13.69 -25.47 15.19
CA MET A 104 12.86 -26.62 15.60
C MET A 104 12.56 -26.59 17.10
N GLU A 105 11.30 -26.33 17.51
CA GLU A 105 10.79 -26.87 18.78
C GLU A 105 9.31 -27.26 18.64
N THR A 106 9.04 -28.47 19.12
CA THR A 106 7.82 -29.26 18.99
C THR A 106 7.05 -29.33 20.31
N VAL A 107 5.70 -29.31 20.19
CA VAL A 107 4.71 -29.97 21.07
C VAL A 107 4.43 -29.35 22.46
N THR A 108 3.35 -28.57 22.45
CA THR A 108 2.19 -28.51 23.36
C THR A 108 2.21 -29.29 24.69
N SER A 109 1.97 -28.57 25.80
CA SER A 109 1.21 -29.08 26.95
C SER A 109 0.49 -27.92 27.67
N GLY A 110 -0.78 -28.13 28.03
CA GLY A 110 -1.49 -27.38 29.10
C GLY A 110 -2.48 -26.29 28.68
N ARG A 111 -3.78 -26.56 28.86
CA ARG A 111 -4.93 -25.62 28.80
C ARG A 111 -5.36 -25.24 30.24
N PRO A 112 -6.36 -24.36 30.48
CA PRO A 112 -6.35 -22.92 30.83
C PRO A 112 -6.80 -22.64 32.30
N PRO A 113 -7.14 -21.39 32.74
CA PRO A 113 -8.54 -20.93 32.59
C PRO A 113 -8.78 -19.40 32.42
N SER A 114 -9.80 -19.11 31.60
CA SER A 114 -10.88 -18.10 31.71
C SER A 114 -10.67 -16.80 32.53
N LYS A 115 -10.88 -15.64 31.89
CA LYS A 115 -11.68 -14.50 32.41
C LYS A 115 -12.03 -13.48 31.32
N SER A 116 -13.29 -13.08 31.35
CA SER A 116 -14.03 -12.11 30.54
C SER A 116 -13.47 -10.68 30.53
N ARG A 117 -13.54 -9.95 29.39
CA ARG A 117 -14.06 -8.55 29.30
C ARG A 117 -14.08 -8.00 27.86
N ILE A 118 -15.23 -7.48 27.42
CA ILE A 118 -15.42 -6.58 26.25
C ILE A 118 -15.20 -5.12 26.75
N PRO A 119 -15.21 -4.07 25.90
CA PRO A 119 -14.26 -3.65 24.87
C PRO A 119 -13.40 -2.44 25.36
N LYS A 120 -12.24 -2.17 24.75
CA LYS A 120 -11.62 -0.84 24.83
C LYS A 120 -11.35 -0.32 23.43
N ALA A 121 -11.97 0.81 23.13
CA ALA A 121 -11.78 1.59 21.91
C ALA A 121 -10.28 1.76 21.64
N THR A 122 -9.83 1.24 20.51
CA THR A 122 -8.49 1.55 19.98
C THR A 122 -8.55 2.93 19.36
N PRO A 123 -7.55 3.81 19.62
CA PRO A 123 -7.45 5.06 18.89
C PRO A 123 -7.37 4.75 17.39
N ARG A 124 -7.98 5.59 16.57
CA ARG A 124 -7.92 5.53 15.11
C ARG A 124 -6.45 5.54 14.69
N ALA A 125 -5.85 4.37 14.47
CA ALA A 125 -4.54 4.25 13.87
C ALA A 125 -4.72 4.65 12.40
N ILE A 126 -4.27 5.86 12.05
CA ILE A 126 -4.24 6.31 10.66
C ILE A 126 -3.08 5.55 10.00
N THR A 127 -3.40 4.44 9.34
CA THR A 127 -2.44 3.71 8.53
C THR A 127 -2.23 4.44 7.21
N PHE A 128 -1.12 5.16 7.09
CA PHE A 128 -0.69 5.75 5.82
C PHE A 128 0.15 4.73 5.04
N PRO A 129 -0.18 4.41 3.78
CA PRO A 129 0.67 3.54 2.96
C PRO A 129 1.97 4.27 2.61
N THR A 130 3.09 3.70 3.07
CA THR A 130 4.46 4.17 2.81
C THR A 130 4.88 3.90 1.37
N THR A 131 5.24 4.99 0.70
CA THR A 131 6.26 5.19 -0.35
C THR A 131 6.38 4.13 -1.45
N THR A 132 6.07 4.55 -2.68
CA THR A 132 6.51 3.88 -3.91
C THR A 132 7.99 4.19 -4.16
N CYS A 133 8.81 3.15 -4.25
CA CYS A 133 10.20 3.17 -4.71
C CYS A 133 10.26 3.36 -6.23
N ASP A 134 10.05 4.60 -6.68
CA ASP A 134 10.39 5.03 -8.04
C ASP A 134 10.59 6.54 -7.92
N GLY A 135 11.74 7.07 -8.32
CA GLY A 135 12.20 8.44 -8.02
C GLY A 135 11.30 9.60 -8.51
N SER A 136 10.07 9.31 -8.93
CA SER A 136 8.99 10.28 -9.08
C SER A 136 8.51 10.75 -7.70
N ILE A 137 8.67 12.04 -7.42
CA ILE A 137 8.09 12.69 -6.22
C ILE A 137 6.57 12.50 -6.28
N ASP A 138 6.02 11.61 -5.43
CA ASP A 138 4.58 11.35 -5.35
C ASP A 138 3.87 12.66 -4.98
N VAL A 139 2.73 12.95 -5.61
CA VAL A 139 1.90 14.10 -5.24
C VAL A 139 1.54 14.03 -3.74
N ARG A 140 1.38 12.82 -3.18
CA ARG A 140 1.21 12.63 -1.73
C ARG A 140 2.42 13.16 -0.96
N ASP A 141 3.63 12.79 -1.36
CA ASP A 141 4.86 13.21 -0.68
C ASP A 141 5.09 14.71 -0.83
N LEU A 142 4.74 15.29 -1.98
CA LEU A 142 4.74 16.74 -2.18
C LEU A 142 3.74 17.44 -1.26
N MET A 143 2.53 16.89 -1.10
CA MET A 143 1.53 17.42 -0.17
C MET A 143 1.98 17.29 1.29
N ILE A 144 2.59 16.16 1.68
CA ILE A 144 3.18 15.98 3.00
C ILE A 144 4.28 17.01 3.23
N TYR A 145 5.18 17.19 2.27
CA TYR A 145 6.26 18.18 2.36
C TYR A 145 5.71 19.60 2.52
N GLN A 146 4.72 19.98 1.71
CA GLN A 146 4.06 21.29 1.85
C GLN A 146 3.36 21.44 3.21
N GLN A 147 2.72 20.39 3.71
CA GLN A 147 2.07 20.39 5.03
C GLN A 147 3.09 20.56 6.16
N VAL A 148 4.20 19.81 6.14
CA VAL A 148 5.26 19.91 7.15
C VAL A 148 5.85 21.32 7.17
N ARG A 149 6.21 21.86 6.00
CA ARG A 149 6.71 23.24 5.91
C ARG A 149 5.72 24.26 6.49
N ARG A 150 4.42 24.11 6.16
CA ARG A 150 3.39 25.00 6.68
C ARG A 150 3.22 24.87 8.20
N ILE A 151 3.38 23.67 8.74
CA ILE A 151 3.38 23.44 10.20
C ILE A 151 4.55 24.18 10.83
N ASP A 152 5.77 24.03 10.30
CA ASP A 152 6.96 24.71 10.83
C ASP A 152 6.78 26.24 10.84
N GLU A 153 6.25 26.81 9.75
CA GLU A 153 5.95 28.24 9.64
C GLU A 153 4.93 28.68 10.71
N LEU A 154 3.86 27.91 10.89
CA LEU A 154 2.82 28.20 11.89
C LEU A 154 3.33 28.04 13.32
N GLU A 155 4.19 27.06 13.58
CA GLU A 155 4.80 26.84 14.89
C GLU A 155 5.72 28.01 15.27
N GLN A 156 6.55 28.49 14.33
CA GLN A 156 7.38 29.68 14.54
C GLN A 156 6.54 30.94 14.82
N GLU A 157 5.44 31.14 14.08
CA GLU A 157 4.54 32.28 14.31
C GLU A 157 3.89 32.21 15.70
N VAL A 158 3.43 31.03 16.10
CA VAL A 158 2.85 30.80 17.43
C VAL A 158 3.87 31.08 18.53
N ASP A 159 5.11 30.63 18.38
CA ASP A 159 6.17 30.86 19.36
C ASP A 159 6.55 32.34 19.44
N ALA A 160 6.63 33.04 18.30
CA ALA A 160 6.87 34.47 18.27
C ALA A 160 5.74 35.25 18.96
N LEU A 161 4.48 34.92 18.68
CA LEU A 161 3.33 35.55 19.32
C LEU A 161 3.29 35.30 20.83
N ARG A 162 3.61 34.07 21.26
CA ARG A 162 3.74 33.74 22.69
C ARG A 162 4.83 34.54 23.37
N ALA A 163 5.99 34.71 22.74
CA ALA A 163 7.09 35.52 23.26
C ALA A 163 6.71 36.99 23.40
N GLN A 164 5.99 37.55 22.42
CA GLN A 164 5.49 38.94 22.48
C GLN A 164 4.50 39.14 23.63
N LEU A 165 3.58 38.19 23.84
CA LEU A 165 2.65 38.24 24.97
C LEU A 165 3.37 38.15 26.31
N ASN A 166 4.38 37.28 26.43
CA ASN A 166 5.20 37.19 27.64
C ASN A 166 5.94 38.51 27.91
N LEU A 167 6.53 39.13 26.89
CA LEU A 167 7.21 40.42 27.06
C LEU A 167 6.23 41.52 27.49
N ARG A 168 5.03 41.56 26.89
CA ARG A 168 3.99 42.53 27.23
C ARG A 168 3.48 42.35 28.65
N THR A 169 3.23 41.12 29.08
CA THR A 169 2.80 40.84 30.46
C THR A 169 3.88 41.22 31.48
N HIS A 170 5.16 40.97 31.20
CA HIS A 170 6.26 41.43 32.05
C HIS A 170 6.36 42.97 32.10
N ALA A 171 6.14 43.66 30.98
CA ALA A 171 6.16 45.13 30.93
C ALA A 171 4.96 45.76 31.66
N GLU A 172 3.78 45.15 31.59
CA GLU A 172 2.59 45.60 32.33
C GLU A 172 2.77 45.38 33.84
N ASN A 173 3.30 44.23 34.26
CA ASN A 173 3.59 43.94 35.67
C ASN A 173 4.68 44.85 36.26
N GLY A 174 5.69 45.24 35.48
CA GLY A 174 6.74 46.16 35.92
C GLY A 174 6.30 47.63 36.04
N ARG A 175 5.16 48.02 35.45
CA ARG A 175 4.58 49.37 35.61
C ARG A 175 3.61 49.49 36.78
N ALA A 176 3.17 48.36 37.34
CA ALA A 176 2.22 48.30 38.45
C ALA A 176 2.90 48.17 39.84
N ALA A 177 4.23 48.09 39.88
CA ALA A 177 5.07 48.06 41.08
C ALA A 177 5.84 49.39 41.21
#